data_AF-A0A7S0K834-F1
#
_entry.id   AF-A0A7S0K834-F1
#
_cell.length_a   1.000
_cell.length_b   1.000
_cell.length_c   1.000
_cell.angle_alpha   90.00
_cell.angle_beta   90.00
_cell.angle_gamma   90.00
#
_symmetry.space_group_name_H-M   'P 1'
#
loop_
_entity.id
_entity.type
_entity.pdbx_description
1 polymer ?
#
loop_
_entity_poly.entity_id
_entity_poly.type
_entity_poly.pdbx_seq_one_letter_code
_entity_poly.pdbx_strand_id
1 'polypeptide(L)'
;MDPNQWRWGLAFLMQCTTAAFERNVEELVQLGRYSHESLKELVDRTGIEYDRLERGILHFFSSQADFDNGAAGAEIMRRHGVDRRVLGRDEVLKVEPALATFGHRVFGG
;
A
#
# COMPACT_ATOMS: atom_id res chain seq x y z
N MET A 1 18.58 -34.27 -0.90
CA MET A 1 17.81 -33.05 -1.28
C MET A 1 16.40 -33.20 -0.74
N ASP A 2 15.87 -32.17 -0.08
CA ASP A 2 14.52 -32.21 0.50
C ASP A 2 13.46 -31.88 -0.57
N PRO A 3 12.55 -32.80 -0.93
CA PRO A 3 11.49 -32.56 -1.90
C PRO A 3 10.57 -31.39 -1.52
N ASN A 4 10.41 -31.10 -0.23
CA ASN A 4 9.58 -29.97 0.22
C ASN A 4 10.24 -28.63 -0.09
N GLN A 5 11.57 -28.53 0.00
CA GLN A 5 12.30 -27.30 -0.36
C GLN A 5 12.14 -26.97 -1.85
N TRP A 6 12.21 -27.98 -2.72
CA TRP A 6 12.02 -27.79 -4.16
C TRP A 6 10.57 -27.43 -4.51
N ARG A 7 9.59 -28.09 -3.88
CA ARG A 7 8.18 -27.77 -4.08
C ARG A 7 7.87 -26.34 -3.65
N TRP A 8 8.38 -25.91 -2.50
CA TRP A 8 8.24 -24.53 -2.04
C TRP A 8 8.94 -23.55 -2.97
N GLY A 9 10.18 -23.84 -3.41
CA GLY A 9 10.92 -22.99 -4.33
C GLY A 9 10.20 -22.78 -5.67
N LEU A 10 9.61 -23.84 -6.23
CA LEU A 10 8.79 -23.74 -7.44
C LEU A 10 7.51 -22.92 -7.21
N ALA A 11 6.83 -23.11 -6.08
CA ALA A 11 5.65 -22.33 -5.73
C ALA A 11 5.99 -20.84 -5.57
N PHE A 12 7.11 -20.52 -4.92
CA PHE A 12 7.61 -19.15 -4.77
C PHE A 12 7.90 -18.52 -6.14
N LEU A 13 8.61 -19.21 -7.03
CA LEU A 13 8.91 -18.71 -8.37
C LEU A 13 7.65 -18.46 -9.21
N MET A 14 6.64 -19.33 -9.10
CA MET A 14 5.34 -19.09 -9.76
C MET A 14 4.64 -17.82 -9.22
N GLN A 15 4.87 -17.48 -7.96
CA GLN A 15 4.33 -16.28 -7.32
C GLN A 15 5.11 -15.00 -7.67
N CYS A 16 6.34 -15.10 -8.18
CA CYS A 16 7.14 -13.96 -8.64
C CYS A 16 6.69 -13.38 -10.01
N THR A 17 5.51 -13.78 -10.50
CA THR A 17 4.97 -13.30 -11.78
C THR A 17 3.99 -12.15 -11.58
N THR A 18 3.92 -11.22 -12.53
CA THR A 18 2.98 -10.08 -12.49
C THR A 18 1.52 -10.53 -12.34
N ALA A 19 1.13 -11.59 -13.05
CA ALA A 19 -0.23 -12.12 -12.96
C ALA A 19 -0.56 -12.68 -11.56
N ALA A 20 0.41 -13.30 -10.89
CA ALA A 20 0.23 -13.78 -9.53
C ALA A 20 0.25 -12.63 -8.51
N PHE A 21 1.04 -11.58 -8.76
CA PHE A 21 1.01 -10.35 -7.99
C PHE A 21 -0.36 -9.67 -8.05
N GLU A 22 -0.93 -9.47 -9.25
CA GLU A 22 -2.25 -8.84 -9.40
C GLU A 22 -3.36 -9.60 -8.66
N ARG A 23 -3.41 -10.94 -8.79
CA ARG A 23 -4.38 -11.77 -8.05
C ARG A 23 -4.22 -11.64 -6.54
N ASN A 24 -2.99 -11.69 -6.03
CA ASN A 24 -2.75 -11.59 -4.60
C ASN A 24 -3.07 -10.19 -4.07
N VAL A 25 -2.79 -9.15 -4.85
CA VAL A 25 -3.18 -7.76 -4.49
C VAL A 25 -4.69 -7.66 -4.37
N GLU A 26 -5.45 -8.24 -5.30
CA GLU A 26 -6.91 -8.24 -5.22
C GLU A 26 -7.43 -8.89 -3.93
N GLU A 27 -6.94 -10.08 -3.59
CA GLU A 27 -7.32 -10.77 -2.35
C GLU A 27 -6.97 -9.97 -1.09
N LEU A 28 -5.76 -9.40 -1.06
CA LEU A 28 -5.29 -8.56 0.05
C LEU A 28 -6.11 -7.27 0.18
N VAL A 29 -6.52 -6.68 -0.93
CA VAL A 29 -7.36 -5.47 -0.93
C VAL A 29 -8.75 -5.76 -0.38
N GLN A 30 -9.38 -6.87 -0.79
CA GLN A 30 -10.66 -7.27 -0.23
C GLN A 30 -10.57 -7.56 1.27
N LEU A 31 -9.51 -8.26 1.70
CA LEU A 31 -9.28 -8.53 3.11
C LEU A 31 -9.04 -7.25 3.91
N GLY A 32 -8.25 -6.31 3.38
CA GLY A 32 -7.97 -5.03 4.02
C GLY A 32 -9.24 -4.19 4.17
N ARG A 33 -10.08 -4.12 3.14
CA ARG A 33 -11.36 -3.42 3.18
C ARG A 33 -12.31 -4.03 4.21
N TYR A 34 -12.45 -5.36 4.20
CA TYR A 34 -13.25 -6.08 5.19
C TYR A 34 -12.78 -5.82 6.63
N SER A 35 -11.46 -5.87 6.87
CA SER A 35 -10.89 -5.58 8.18
C SER A 35 -11.17 -4.15 8.64
N HIS A 36 -11.12 -3.18 7.73
CA HIS A 36 -11.37 -1.77 8.05
C HIS A 36 -12.84 -1.53 8.38
N GLU A 37 -13.76 -2.11 7.60
CA GLU A 37 -15.20 -2.06 7.86
C GLU A 37 -15.54 -2.73 9.20
N SER A 38 -15.00 -3.92 9.46
CA SER A 38 -15.20 -4.64 10.72
C SER A 38 -14.68 -3.87 11.93
N LEU A 39 -13.53 -3.21 11.79
CA LEU A 39 -12.96 -2.38 12.86
C LEU A 39 -13.86 -1.18 13.16
N LYS A 40 -14.38 -0.51 12.12
CA LYS A 40 -15.32 0.61 12.29
C LYS A 40 -16.58 0.18 13.02
N GLU A 41 -17.21 -0.92 12.57
CA GLU A 41 -18.40 -1.47 13.23
C GLU A 41 -18.14 -1.85 14.69
N LEU A 42 -16.96 -2.41 14.99
CA LEU A 42 -16.59 -2.77 16.35
C LEU A 42 -16.47 -1.52 17.23
N VAL A 43 -15.81 -0.48 16.75
CA VAL A 43 -15.64 0.77 17.50
C VAL A 43 -17.01 1.43 17.72
N ASP A 44 -17.84 1.50 16.69
CA ASP A 44 -19.18 2.10 16.78
C ASP A 44 -20.07 1.34 17.78
N ARG A 45 -19.98 0.00 17.80
CA ARG A 45 -20.75 -0.85 18.71
C ARG A 45 -20.28 -0.76 20.17
N THR A 46 -18.98 -0.63 20.39
CA THR A 46 -18.38 -0.68 21.74
C THR A 46 -18.19 0.70 22.36
N GLY A 47 -18.16 1.75 21.56
CA GLY A 47 -17.86 3.11 22.01
C GLY A 47 -16.45 3.27 22.57
N ILE A 48 -15.51 2.39 22.19
CA ILE A 48 -14.12 2.48 22.67
C ILE A 48 -13.47 3.74 22.09
N GLU A 49 -13.04 4.62 22.99
CA GLU A 49 -12.24 5.79 22.64
C GLU A 49 -10.74 5.46 22.74
N TYR A 50 -9.99 5.87 21.72
CA TYR A 50 -8.54 5.76 21.63
C TYR A 50 -8.02 6.81 20.64
N ASP A 51 -6.71 7.02 20.60
CA ASP A 51 -6.08 7.99 19.68
C ASP A 51 -6.16 7.49 18.22
N ARG A 52 -7.32 7.67 17.60
CA ARG A 52 -7.61 7.28 16.21
C ARG A 52 -7.35 8.43 15.25
N LEU A 53 -6.57 8.18 14.21
CA LEU A 53 -6.36 9.11 13.10
C LEU A 53 -6.86 8.52 11.79
N GLU A 54 -7.80 9.22 11.14
CA GLU A 54 -8.36 8.83 9.84
C GLU A 54 -7.84 9.75 8.72
N ARG A 55 -6.60 10.26 8.85
CA ARG A 55 -5.97 11.18 7.89
C ARG A 55 -5.38 10.48 6.65
N GLY A 56 -5.48 9.15 6.58
CA GLY A 56 -4.86 8.33 5.55
C GLY A 56 -3.37 8.05 5.81
N ILE A 57 -2.73 7.38 4.86
CA ILE A 57 -1.32 6.99 4.92
C ILE A 57 -0.60 7.57 3.70
N LEU A 58 0.46 8.35 3.94
CA LEU A 58 1.33 8.88 2.91
C LEU A 58 2.57 7.99 2.76
N HIS A 59 2.81 7.46 1.57
CA HIS A 59 4.02 6.70 1.24
C HIS A 59 4.89 7.52 0.31
N PHE A 60 5.90 8.23 0.83
CA PHE A 60 6.82 9.01 0.00
C PHE A 60 8.03 8.19 -0.45
N PHE A 61 8.60 8.54 -1.61
CA PHE A 61 9.76 7.87 -2.20
C PHE A 61 10.96 8.79 -2.28
N SER A 62 12.14 8.24 -1.98
CA SER A 62 13.42 8.96 -1.98
C SER A 62 14.27 8.79 -3.24
N SER A 63 13.74 8.05 -4.21
CA SER A 63 14.35 7.77 -5.52
C SER A 63 13.27 7.83 -6.59
N GLN A 64 13.64 8.33 -7.78
CA GLN A 64 12.74 8.36 -8.93
C GLN A 64 12.29 6.94 -9.34
N ALA A 65 13.20 5.97 -9.32
CA ALA A 65 12.88 4.59 -9.71
C ALA A 65 11.86 3.94 -8.77
N ASP A 66 11.96 4.20 -7.46
CA ASP A 66 11.02 3.69 -6.48
C ASP A 66 9.66 4.38 -6.60
N PHE A 67 9.66 5.68 -6.91
CA PHE A 67 8.43 6.42 -7.20
C PHE A 67 7.71 5.85 -8.42
N ASP A 68 8.41 5.61 -9.53
CA ASP A 68 7.82 5.09 -10.76
C ASP A 68 7.23 3.68 -10.54
N ASN A 69 7.96 2.81 -9.84
CA ASN A 69 7.47 1.48 -9.46
C ASN A 69 6.28 1.55 -8.50
N GLY A 70 6.35 2.46 -7.52
CA GLY A 70 5.30 2.70 -6.54
C GLY A 70 4.01 3.23 -7.18
N ALA A 71 4.13 4.09 -8.19
CA ALA A 71 3.04 4.64 -8.99
C ALA A 71 2.40 3.55 -9.87
N ALA A 72 3.19 2.69 -10.51
CA ALA A 72 2.68 1.54 -11.25
C ALA A 72 1.90 0.58 -10.33
N GLY A 73 2.43 0.31 -9.13
CA GLY A 73 1.73 -0.46 -8.10
C GLY A 73 0.44 0.23 -7.61
N ALA A 74 0.45 1.55 -7.47
CA ALA A 74 -0.73 2.33 -7.08
C ALA A 74 -1.85 2.18 -8.10
N GLU A 75 -1.52 2.25 -9.40
CA GLU A 75 -2.50 2.12 -10.46
C GLU A 75 -3.14 0.72 -10.50
N ILE A 76 -2.36 -0.34 -10.24
CA ILE A 76 -2.91 -1.69 -10.05
C ILE A 76 -3.91 -1.70 -8.89
N MET A 77 -3.53 -1.19 -7.72
CA MET A 77 -4.40 -1.17 -6.54
C MET A 77 -5.69 -0.35 -6.77
N ARG A 78 -5.60 0.77 -7.50
CA ARG A 78 -6.76 1.58 -7.89
C ARG A 78 -7.76 0.81 -8.74
N ARG A 79 -7.27 0.02 -9.70
CA ARG A 79 -8.14 -0.86 -10.53
C ARG A 79 -8.90 -1.88 -9.68
N HIS A 80 -8.36 -2.26 -8.53
CA HIS A 80 -9.00 -3.18 -7.58
C HIS A 80 -9.78 -2.46 -6.45
N GLY A 81 -10.05 -1.15 -6.59
CA GLY A 81 -10.94 -0.41 -5.69
C GLY A 81 -10.29 0.22 -4.46
N VAL A 82 -8.95 0.25 -4.39
CA VAL A 82 -8.24 1.02 -3.35
C VAL A 82 -8.16 2.48 -3.78
N ASP A 83 -8.65 3.40 -2.94
CA ASP A 83 -8.45 4.83 -3.13
C ASP A 83 -7.00 5.24 -2.78
N ARG A 84 -6.08 4.93 -3.69
CA ARG A 84 -4.68 5.35 -3.62
C ARG A 84 -4.46 6.42 -4.67
N ARG A 85 -3.92 7.58 -4.27
CA ARG A 85 -3.59 8.69 -5.16
C ARG A 85 -2.08 8.80 -5.28
N VAL A 86 -1.59 8.93 -6.51
CA VAL A 86 -0.18 9.25 -6.77
C VAL A 86 -0.05 10.77 -6.74
N LEU A 87 0.83 11.25 -5.88
CA LEU A 87 1.08 12.67 -5.64
C LEU A 87 2.49 13.02 -6.10
N GLY A 88 2.62 14.13 -6.83
CA GLY A 88 3.93 14.70 -7.12
C GLY A 88 4.58 15.27 -5.85
N ARG A 89 5.90 15.50 -5.88
CA ARG A 89 6.63 16.10 -4.74
C ARG A 89 5.93 17.32 -4.15
N ASP A 90 5.50 18.27 -4.97
CA ASP A 90 4.91 19.52 -4.50
C ASP A 90 3.54 19.31 -3.84
N GLU A 91 2.81 18.24 -4.20
CA GLU A 91 1.57 17.84 -3.54
C GLU A 91 1.84 17.14 -2.21
N VAL A 92 2.86 16.28 -2.16
CA VAL A 92 3.33 15.65 -0.91
C VAL A 92 3.70 16.71 0.12
N LEU A 93 4.44 17.75 -0.28
CA LEU A 93 4.82 18.85 0.62
C LEU A 93 3.64 19.72 1.08
N LYS A 94 2.53 19.75 0.33
CA LYS A 94 1.28 20.40 0.76
C LYS A 94 0.53 19.55 1.78
N VAL A 95 0.53 18.24 1.60
CA VAL A 95 -0.15 17.29 2.51
C VAL A 95 0.61 17.17 3.83
N GLU A 96 1.93 17.08 3.79
CA GLU A 96 2.80 17.00 4.96
C GLU A 96 3.92 18.05 4.91
N PRO A 97 3.65 19.28 5.39
CA PRO A 97 4.64 20.37 5.40
C PRO A 97 5.89 20.08 6.23
N ALA A 98 5.84 19.15 7.20
CA ALA A 98 7.02 18.77 7.98
C ALA A 98 8.11 18.13 7.12
N LEU A 99 7.74 17.55 5.97
CA LEU A 99 8.67 17.01 4.99
C LEU A 99 9.42 18.09 4.19
N ALA A 100 9.06 19.38 4.32
CA ALA A 100 9.71 20.47 3.58
C ALA A 100 11.24 20.51 3.78
N THR A 101 11.71 20.25 5.00
CA THR A 101 13.15 20.20 5.31
C THR A 101 13.88 19.11 4.53
N PHE A 102 13.20 18.02 4.17
CA PHE A 102 13.74 16.90 3.40
C PHE A 102 13.22 16.86 1.95
N GLY A 103 12.49 17.89 1.52
CA GLY A 103 11.74 17.90 0.25
C GLY A 103 12.61 17.71 -0.99
N HIS A 104 13.90 18.10 -0.94
CA HIS A 104 14.86 17.88 -2.04
C HIS A 104 15.13 16.40 -2.34
N ARG A 105 14.86 15.50 -1.38
CA ARG A 105 14.97 14.04 -1.52
C ARG A 105 13.63 13.36 -1.71
N VAL A 106 12.52 14.11 -1.76
CA VAL A 106 11.20 13.54 -2.02
C VAL A 106 10.93 13.64 -3.51
N PHE A 107 10.70 12.51 -4.16
CA PHE A 107 10.41 12.45 -5.59
C PHE A 107 8.88 12.38 -5.85
N GLY A 108 8.11 11.90 -4.89
CA GLY A 108 6.64 11.86 -4.90
C GLY A 108 6.11 10.91 -3.83
N GLY A 109 4.80 10.64 -3.83
CA GLY A 109 4.16 9.73 -2.88
C GLY A 109 2.78 9.21 -3.27
#